data_AF-A0A944PFY0-F1
#
_entry.id   AF-A0A944PFY0-F1
#
_cell.length_a   1.000
_cell.length_b   1.000
_cell.length_c   1.000
_cell.angle_alpha   90.00
_cell.angle_beta   90.00
_cell.angle_gamma   90.00
#
_symmetry.space_group_name_H-M   'P 1'
#
loop_
_entity.id
_entity.type
_entity.pdbx_description
1 polymer ?
#
loop_
_entity_poly.entity_id
_entity_poly.type
_entity_poly.pdbx_seq_one_letter_code
_entity_poly.pdbx_strand_id
1 'polypeptide(L)'
;MTTTTSYGTWTTKVSSYESSPEDGIHAFLNGNDPDEYDMDSIFRAYREAIDAVLPPGVSLCGNEFIGPSEPAAGEFDGYPMTEFGDLDFHTIIEDADIDLGDLFERYELFNLEHIGRWVLESKAKEPAKAAAAMVSKLGIKPFNYRPHPESGRPQAWYVSGEVRDALAARPGRGARTDLQG
;
A
#
# COMPACT_ATOMS: atom_id res chain seq x y z
N MET A 1 -1.14 32.18 -11.88
CA MET A 1 -1.59 31.49 -10.66
C MET A 1 -2.98 30.98 -10.96
N THR A 2 -3.17 29.67 -10.86
CA THR A 2 -4.51 29.08 -10.89
C THR A 2 -5.10 29.27 -9.50
N THR A 3 -6.28 29.87 -9.40
CA THR A 3 -6.99 29.95 -8.12
C THR A 3 -7.60 28.59 -7.85
N THR A 4 -7.33 28.04 -6.67
CA THR A 4 -7.90 26.77 -6.23
C THR A 4 -9.07 27.02 -5.29
N THR A 5 -10.04 26.11 -5.27
CA THR A 5 -11.13 26.10 -4.28
C THR A 5 -11.26 24.72 -3.66
N SER A 6 -11.90 24.68 -2.51
CA SER A 6 -12.38 23.45 -1.90
C SER A 6 -13.60 22.94 -2.64
N TYR A 7 -13.60 21.64 -2.92
CA TYR A 7 -14.73 20.91 -3.47
C TYR A 7 -15.47 20.12 -2.38
N GLY A 8 -15.01 20.22 -1.12
CA GLY A 8 -15.54 19.52 0.03
C GLY A 8 -14.47 18.67 0.74
N THR A 9 -14.85 18.11 1.89
CA THR A 9 -14.00 17.22 2.67
C THR A 9 -14.38 15.75 2.48
N TRP A 10 -13.49 14.83 2.85
CA TRP A 10 -13.73 13.38 2.90
C TRP A 10 -15.08 13.05 3.52
N THR A 11 -15.35 13.59 4.71
CA THR A 11 -16.60 13.32 5.44
C THR A 11 -17.85 13.80 4.72
N THR A 12 -17.73 14.86 3.92
CA THR A 12 -18.86 15.43 3.17
C THR A 12 -19.04 14.85 1.78
N LYS A 13 -18.01 14.21 1.22
CA LYS A 13 -17.96 13.82 -0.20
C LYS A 13 -17.74 12.33 -0.45
N VAL A 14 -17.25 11.58 0.53
CA VAL A 14 -16.92 10.15 0.38
C VAL A 14 -17.63 9.30 1.43
N SER A 15 -17.50 9.62 2.71
CA SER A 15 -18.11 8.81 3.78
C SER A 15 -18.50 9.65 4.98
N SER A 16 -19.78 9.63 5.36
CA SER A 16 -20.28 10.36 6.53
C SER A 16 -19.85 9.77 7.88
N TYR A 17 -19.25 8.58 7.86
CA TYR A 17 -18.78 7.86 9.06
C TYR A 17 -17.26 7.96 9.27
N GLU A 18 -16.53 8.49 8.28
CA GLU A 18 -15.08 8.62 8.30
C GLU A 18 -14.67 10.09 8.28
N SER A 19 -13.74 10.45 9.14
CA SER A 19 -13.16 11.79 9.22
C SER A 19 -11.97 11.98 8.26
N SER A 20 -11.38 10.88 7.82
CA SER A 20 -10.22 10.83 6.92
C SER A 20 -10.16 9.50 6.15
N PRO A 21 -9.39 9.41 5.06
CA PRO A 21 -9.12 8.12 4.39
C PRO A 21 -8.50 7.08 5.33
N GLU A 22 -7.69 7.52 6.29
CA GLU A 22 -7.03 6.63 7.26
C GLU A 22 -8.01 5.89 8.17
N ASP A 23 -9.20 6.47 8.43
CA ASP A 23 -10.23 5.79 9.23
C ASP A 23 -10.69 4.50 8.53
N GLY A 24 -10.79 4.51 7.19
CA GLY A 24 -11.10 3.31 6.40
C GLY A 24 -10.01 2.23 6.51
N ILE A 25 -8.74 2.65 6.57
CA ILE A 25 -7.60 1.73 6.77
C ILE A 25 -7.65 1.11 8.17
N HIS A 26 -7.94 1.92 9.20
CA HIS A 26 -8.11 1.42 10.56
C HIS A 26 -9.32 0.49 10.71
N ALA A 27 -10.42 0.78 10.00
CA ALA A 27 -11.58 -0.10 9.94
C ALA A 27 -11.25 -1.43 9.26
N PHE A 28 -10.49 -1.40 8.17
CA PHE A 28 -10.03 -2.59 7.44
C PHE A 28 -9.15 -3.49 8.31
N LEU A 29 -8.25 -2.90 9.10
CA LEU A 29 -7.40 -3.64 10.04
C LEU A 29 -8.23 -4.50 11.01
N ASN A 30 -9.46 -4.09 11.35
CA ASN A 30 -10.46 -4.87 12.09
C ASN A 30 -9.92 -5.59 13.36
N GLY A 31 -9.04 -4.93 14.11
CA GLY A 31 -8.45 -5.46 15.35
C GLY A 31 -7.19 -6.31 15.17
N ASN A 32 -6.67 -6.46 13.95
CA ASN A 32 -5.30 -6.94 13.74
C ASN A 32 -4.28 -5.97 14.36
N ASP A 33 -3.09 -6.48 14.68
CA ASP A 33 -2.05 -5.67 15.33
C ASP A 33 -1.41 -4.72 14.30
N PRO A 34 -1.54 -3.38 14.46
CA PRO A 34 -0.94 -2.43 13.54
C PRO A 34 0.59 -2.52 13.52
N ASP A 35 1.22 -3.07 14.56
CA ASP A 35 2.65 -3.31 14.54
C ASP A 35 3.01 -4.35 13.47
N GLU A 36 2.13 -5.24 13.03
CA GLU A 36 2.48 -6.21 11.97
C GLU A 36 2.69 -5.59 10.59
N TYR A 37 2.48 -4.27 10.43
CA TYR A 37 2.52 -3.58 9.13
C TYR A 37 3.38 -2.31 9.17
N ASP A 38 3.88 -1.89 8.01
CA ASP A 38 4.38 -0.53 7.78
C ASP A 38 3.21 0.42 7.51
N MET A 39 2.51 0.83 8.58
CA MET A 39 1.29 1.65 8.50
C MET A 39 1.51 2.99 7.79
N ASP A 40 2.67 3.62 7.96
CA ASP A 40 2.98 4.90 7.31
C ASP A 40 3.04 4.73 5.78
N SER A 41 3.63 3.64 5.31
CA SER A 41 3.65 3.32 3.88
C SER A 41 2.27 2.94 3.34
N ILE A 42 1.43 2.25 4.12
CA ILE A 42 0.04 1.95 3.74
C ILE A 42 -0.76 3.25 3.59
N PHE A 43 -0.70 4.15 4.57
CA PHE A 43 -1.40 5.44 4.51
C PHE A 43 -0.99 6.27 3.28
N ARG A 44 0.32 6.35 3.03
CA ARG A 44 0.83 7.04 1.84
C ARG A 44 0.36 6.38 0.55
N ALA A 45 0.49 5.07 0.43
CA ALA A 45 0.12 4.35 -0.79
C ALA A 45 -1.39 4.45 -1.08
N TYR A 46 -2.23 4.40 -0.05
CA TYR A 46 -3.68 4.58 -0.22
C TYR A 46 -4.03 5.99 -0.70
N ARG A 47 -3.41 7.03 -0.11
CA ARG A 47 -3.59 8.40 -0.60
C ARG A 47 -3.10 8.59 -2.03
N GLU A 48 -1.94 8.02 -2.38
CA GLU A 48 -1.42 8.04 -3.75
C GLU A 48 -2.39 7.35 -4.73
N ALA A 49 -3.00 6.23 -4.33
CA ALA A 49 -4.00 5.53 -5.13
C ALA A 49 -5.27 6.37 -5.32
N ILE A 50 -5.74 7.06 -4.27
CA ILE A 50 -6.86 8.00 -4.37
C ILE A 50 -6.51 9.14 -5.33
N ASP A 51 -5.38 9.83 -5.12
CA ASP A 51 -4.97 10.96 -5.97
C ASP A 51 -4.79 10.55 -7.44
N ALA A 52 -4.39 9.31 -7.72
CA ALA A 52 -4.23 8.80 -9.08
C ALA A 52 -5.55 8.65 -9.85
N VAL A 53 -6.68 8.53 -9.15
CA VAL A 53 -8.00 8.34 -9.76
C VAL A 53 -8.85 9.60 -9.79
N LEU A 54 -8.40 10.65 -9.08
CA LEU A 54 -9.06 11.95 -9.10
C LEU A 54 -8.95 12.61 -10.49
N PRO A 55 -9.90 13.51 -10.83
CA PRO A 55 -9.80 14.31 -12.04
C PRO A 55 -8.50 15.11 -12.11
N PRO A 56 -7.95 15.37 -13.31
CA PRO A 56 -6.78 16.21 -13.46
C PRO A 56 -6.96 17.56 -12.76
N GLY A 57 -5.94 18.00 -12.03
CA GLY A 57 -5.97 19.27 -11.30
C GLY A 57 -6.74 19.24 -9.97
N VAL A 58 -7.37 18.11 -9.61
CA VAL A 58 -7.93 17.86 -8.28
C VAL A 58 -6.98 16.98 -7.47
N SER A 59 -6.82 17.27 -6.19
CA SER A 59 -5.99 16.48 -5.28
C SER A 59 -6.58 16.47 -3.87
N LEU A 60 -6.29 15.41 -3.11
CA LEU A 60 -6.66 15.29 -1.71
C LEU A 60 -5.59 15.92 -0.80
N CYS A 61 -5.86 17.12 -0.30
CA CYS A 61 -4.97 17.86 0.58
C CYS A 61 -5.43 17.68 2.04
N GLY A 62 -4.78 16.77 2.76
CA GLY A 62 -5.21 16.37 4.10
C GLY A 62 -6.50 15.55 4.01
N ASN A 63 -7.63 16.16 4.35
CA ASN A 63 -8.97 15.56 4.23
C ASN A 63 -9.87 16.36 3.29
N GLU A 64 -9.31 17.31 2.53
CA GLU A 64 -10.07 18.22 1.67
C GLU A 64 -9.71 18.03 0.20
N PHE A 65 -10.71 17.94 -0.67
CA PHE A 65 -10.51 17.89 -2.11
C PHE A 65 -10.33 19.31 -2.63
N ILE A 66 -9.15 19.59 -3.18
CA ILE A 66 -8.78 20.91 -3.69
C ILE A 66 -8.61 20.81 -5.20
N GLY A 67 -9.24 21.71 -5.94
CA GLY A 67 -9.19 21.76 -7.40
C GLY A 67 -9.28 23.18 -7.97
N PRO A 68 -9.31 23.35 -9.29
CA PRO A 68 -9.44 24.66 -9.93
C PRO A 68 -10.77 25.33 -9.56
N SER A 69 -10.77 26.62 -9.25
CA SER A 69 -12.01 27.36 -8.95
C SER A 69 -12.90 27.60 -10.18
N GLU A 70 -12.29 27.63 -11.35
CA GLU A 70 -12.93 27.83 -12.64
C GLU A 70 -12.40 26.75 -13.60
N PRO A 71 -12.90 25.50 -13.50
CA PRO A 71 -12.48 24.44 -14.40
C PRO A 71 -12.82 24.81 -15.85
N ALA A 72 -11.97 24.38 -16.78
CA ALA A 72 -12.22 24.55 -18.20
C ALA A 72 -13.48 23.75 -18.60
N ALA A 73 -14.19 24.22 -19.63
CA ALA A 73 -15.34 23.50 -20.15
C ALA A 73 -14.93 22.09 -20.59
N GLY A 74 -15.60 21.08 -20.02
CA GLY A 74 -15.31 19.67 -20.28
C GLY A 74 -14.08 19.09 -19.54
N GLU A 75 -13.47 19.84 -18.62
CA GLU A 75 -12.29 19.36 -17.86
C GLU A 75 -12.57 18.06 -17.09
N PHE A 76 -13.81 17.90 -16.61
CA PHE A 76 -14.25 16.73 -15.87
C PHE A 76 -15.14 15.78 -16.70
N ASP A 77 -15.16 15.92 -18.02
CA ASP A 77 -15.93 15.02 -18.89
C ASP A 77 -15.45 13.57 -18.72
N GLY A 78 -16.40 12.67 -18.44
CA GLY A 78 -16.13 11.26 -18.22
C GLY A 78 -15.93 10.86 -16.75
N TYR A 79 -15.86 11.83 -15.84
CA TYR A 79 -15.89 11.54 -14.40
C TYR A 79 -17.33 11.46 -13.87
N PRO A 80 -17.59 10.60 -12.87
CA PRO A 80 -18.85 10.57 -12.13
C PRO A 80 -19.24 11.95 -11.58
N MET A 81 -20.51 12.31 -11.79
CA MET A 81 -21.11 13.56 -11.34
C MET A 81 -22.39 13.25 -10.57
N THR A 82 -22.64 14.02 -9.51
CA THR A 82 -23.88 13.98 -8.73
C THR A 82 -25.06 14.54 -9.55
N GLU A 83 -26.29 14.34 -9.06
CA GLU A 83 -27.49 14.92 -9.67
C GLU A 83 -27.50 16.46 -9.71
N PHE A 84 -26.66 17.11 -8.90
CA PHE A 84 -26.51 18.56 -8.82
C PHE A 84 -25.41 19.11 -9.74
N GLY A 85 -24.68 18.24 -10.45
CA GLY A 85 -23.60 18.63 -11.36
C GLY A 85 -22.23 18.82 -10.68
N ASP A 86 -22.09 18.47 -9.40
CA ASP A 86 -20.79 18.41 -8.72
C ASP A 86 -20.11 17.06 -8.96
N LEU A 87 -18.77 17.01 -8.87
CA LEU A 87 -18.00 15.75 -8.86
C LEU A 87 -18.48 14.81 -7.75
N ASP A 88 -18.70 13.55 -8.11
CA ASP A 88 -19.07 12.48 -7.18
C ASP A 88 -17.80 11.72 -6.74
N PHE A 89 -17.09 12.27 -5.75
CA PHE A 89 -15.84 11.67 -5.25
C PHE A 89 -16.04 10.28 -4.65
N HIS A 90 -17.19 10.01 -4.03
CA HIS A 90 -17.51 8.69 -3.53
C HIS A 90 -17.48 7.67 -4.66
N THR A 91 -18.24 7.94 -5.73
CA THR A 91 -18.31 7.04 -6.90
C THR A 91 -16.96 6.93 -7.61
N ILE A 92 -16.21 8.04 -7.77
CA ILE A 92 -14.85 8.02 -8.37
C ILE A 92 -13.93 7.05 -7.63
N ILE A 93 -13.93 7.08 -6.29
CA ILE A 93 -13.05 6.26 -5.47
C ILE A 93 -13.56 4.82 -5.39
N GLU A 94 -14.88 4.62 -5.31
CA GLU A 94 -15.49 3.27 -5.30
C GLU A 94 -15.27 2.54 -6.64
N ASP A 95 -15.50 3.22 -7.77
CA ASP A 95 -15.31 2.66 -9.12
C ASP A 95 -13.84 2.30 -9.41
N ALA A 96 -12.90 2.95 -8.71
CA ALA A 96 -11.48 2.64 -8.83
C ALA A 96 -11.08 1.31 -8.17
N ASP A 97 -11.94 0.73 -7.33
CA ASP A 97 -11.72 -0.56 -6.64
C ASP A 97 -10.32 -0.64 -5.98
N ILE A 98 -9.98 0.40 -5.20
CA ILE A 98 -8.67 0.48 -4.53
C ILE A 98 -8.59 -0.65 -3.48
N ASP A 99 -7.83 -1.70 -3.82
CA ASP A 99 -7.69 -2.89 -2.98
C ASP A 99 -6.78 -2.63 -1.77
N LEU A 100 -7.41 -2.38 -0.61
CA LEU A 100 -6.69 -2.27 0.66
C LEU A 100 -6.00 -3.58 1.03
N GLY A 101 -6.57 -4.74 0.70
CA GLY A 101 -5.96 -6.05 0.96
C GLY A 101 -4.58 -6.17 0.30
N ASP A 102 -4.47 -5.79 -0.96
CA ASP A 102 -3.20 -5.76 -1.69
C ASP A 102 -2.17 -4.82 -1.03
N LEU A 103 -2.60 -3.65 -0.52
CA LEU A 103 -1.72 -2.75 0.22
C LEU A 103 -1.24 -3.38 1.53
N PHE A 104 -2.13 -3.97 2.32
CA PHE A 104 -1.80 -4.64 3.56
C PHE A 104 -0.85 -5.83 3.31
N GLU A 105 -1.12 -6.66 2.31
CA GLU A 105 -0.24 -7.76 1.94
C GLU A 105 1.14 -7.29 1.49
N ARG A 106 1.22 -6.14 0.79
CA ARG A 106 2.48 -5.55 0.31
C ARG A 106 3.32 -4.96 1.45
N TYR A 107 2.69 -4.41 2.47
CA TYR A 107 3.36 -3.70 3.56
C TYR A 107 3.34 -4.47 4.90
N GLU A 108 2.90 -5.73 4.89
CA GLU A 108 3.08 -6.66 6.01
C GLU A 108 4.56 -6.83 6.35
N LEU A 109 4.88 -6.94 7.63
CA LEU A 109 6.24 -7.10 8.11
C LEU A 109 6.52 -8.56 8.42
N PHE A 110 7.58 -9.10 7.82
CA PHE A 110 8.05 -10.44 8.10
C PHE A 110 9.38 -10.45 8.82
N ASN A 111 9.47 -11.29 9.85
CA ASN A 111 10.74 -11.69 10.41
C ASN A 111 11.40 -12.80 9.55
N LEU A 112 12.68 -13.08 9.81
CA LEU A 112 13.44 -14.08 9.06
C LEU A 112 12.87 -15.51 9.15
N GLU A 113 12.24 -15.87 10.26
CA GLU A 113 11.63 -17.20 10.40
C GLU A 113 10.42 -17.35 9.47
N HIS A 114 9.56 -16.32 9.41
CA HIS A 114 8.43 -16.27 8.49
C HIS A 114 8.93 -16.33 7.04
N ILE A 115 9.89 -15.47 6.66
CA ILE A 115 10.47 -15.47 5.30
C ILE A 115 11.03 -16.85 4.97
N GLY A 116 11.78 -17.46 5.88
CA GLY A 116 12.40 -18.75 5.67
C GLY A 116 11.38 -19.87 5.46
N ARG A 117 10.34 -19.94 6.30
CA ARG A 117 9.33 -21.02 6.24
C ARG A 117 8.32 -20.85 5.14
N TRP A 118 7.77 -19.66 4.98
CA TRP A 118 6.56 -19.45 4.17
C TRP A 118 6.87 -18.81 2.83
N VAL A 119 7.81 -17.86 2.78
CA VAL A 119 8.15 -17.18 1.52
C VAL A 119 9.15 -17.99 0.70
N LEU A 120 10.17 -18.57 1.34
CA LEU A 120 11.19 -19.39 0.69
C LEU A 120 10.86 -20.88 0.71
N GLU A 121 9.82 -21.29 1.44
CA GLU A 121 9.45 -22.69 1.67
C GLU A 121 10.62 -23.60 2.10
N SER A 122 11.59 -23.01 2.82
CA SER A 122 12.83 -23.69 3.15
C SER A 122 12.58 -24.92 4.02
N LYS A 123 13.12 -26.06 3.59
CA LYS A 123 13.11 -27.31 4.36
C LYS A 123 14.34 -27.47 5.28
N ALA A 124 15.17 -26.42 5.38
CA ALA A 124 16.32 -26.44 6.28
C ALA A 124 15.87 -26.52 7.74
N LYS A 125 16.72 -27.12 8.60
CA LYS A 125 16.49 -27.15 10.05
C LYS A 125 16.37 -25.75 10.66
N GLU A 126 17.11 -24.79 10.10
CA GLU A 126 17.12 -23.37 10.51
C GLU A 126 16.67 -22.49 9.34
N PRO A 127 15.36 -22.34 9.09
CA PRO A 127 14.85 -21.60 7.94
C PRO A 127 15.21 -20.12 8.01
N ALA A 128 15.22 -19.50 9.21
CA ALA A 128 15.69 -18.14 9.40
C ALA A 128 17.13 -17.88 8.90
N LYS A 129 18.03 -18.85 9.01
CA LYS A 129 19.42 -18.72 8.53
C LYS A 129 19.49 -18.70 7.00
N ALA A 130 18.67 -19.52 6.35
CA ALA A 130 18.53 -19.51 4.89
C ALA A 130 17.94 -18.18 4.41
N ALA A 131 16.91 -17.67 5.10
CA ALA A 131 16.34 -16.35 4.84
C ALA A 131 17.38 -15.24 5.01
N ALA A 132 18.14 -15.23 6.11
CA ALA A 132 19.17 -14.22 6.38
C ALA A 132 20.21 -14.14 5.24
N ALA A 133 20.70 -15.29 4.79
CA ALA A 133 21.63 -15.36 3.66
C ALA A 133 20.99 -14.85 2.36
N MET A 134 19.72 -15.15 2.15
CA MET A 134 18.98 -14.72 0.96
C MET A 134 18.75 -13.21 0.93
N VAL A 135 18.15 -12.64 1.98
CA VAL A 135 17.86 -11.20 2.03
C VAL A 135 19.15 -10.37 1.97
N SER A 136 20.23 -10.84 2.61
CA SER A 136 21.56 -10.24 2.51
C SER A 136 22.10 -10.26 1.08
N LYS A 137 22.00 -11.41 0.39
CA LYS A 137 22.42 -11.55 -1.01
C LYS A 137 21.63 -10.64 -1.95
N LEU A 138 20.36 -10.38 -1.64
CA LEU A 138 19.49 -9.50 -2.42
C LEU A 138 19.64 -8.02 -2.03
N GLY A 139 20.44 -7.70 -1.02
CA GLY A 139 20.65 -6.32 -0.55
C GLY A 139 19.43 -5.70 0.14
N ILE A 140 18.46 -6.51 0.57
CA ILE A 140 17.26 -6.03 1.27
C ILE A 140 17.65 -5.63 2.69
N LYS A 141 17.28 -4.42 3.09
CA LYS A 141 17.57 -3.90 4.43
C LYS A 141 16.41 -4.21 5.37
N PRO A 142 16.70 -4.45 6.67
CA PRO A 142 15.64 -4.49 7.67
C PRO A 142 14.89 -3.16 7.72
N PHE A 143 13.57 -3.24 7.81
CA PHE A 143 12.69 -2.10 8.08
C PHE A 143 12.89 -1.62 9.52
N ASN A 144 12.81 -2.54 10.47
CA ASN A 144 13.06 -2.27 11.88
C ASN A 144 13.65 -3.50 12.61
N TYR A 145 13.90 -3.32 13.90
CA TYR A 145 14.27 -4.39 14.81
C TYR A 145 13.30 -4.44 15.98
N ARG A 146 12.81 -5.63 16.33
CA ARG A 146 11.92 -5.84 17.48
C ARG A 146 12.45 -6.93 18.41
N PRO A 147 12.11 -6.91 19.71
CA PRO A 147 12.48 -7.99 20.61
C PRO A 147 11.85 -9.32 20.17
N HIS A 148 12.65 -10.38 20.08
CA HIS A 148 12.15 -11.73 19.86
C HIS A 148 11.30 -12.17 21.07
N PRO A 149 10.11 -12.76 20.87
CA PRO A 149 9.18 -13.06 21.96
C PRO A 149 9.79 -13.95 23.04
N GLU A 150 10.59 -14.95 22.65
CA GLU A 150 11.19 -15.89 23.62
C GLU A 150 12.52 -15.40 24.23
N SER A 151 13.37 -14.72 23.44
CA SER A 151 14.75 -14.44 23.86
C SER A 151 14.99 -12.98 24.23
N GLY A 152 14.05 -12.09 23.92
CA GLY A 152 14.18 -10.63 24.08
C GLY A 152 15.25 -9.99 23.18
N ARG A 153 15.99 -10.77 22.40
CA ARG A 153 17.04 -10.26 21.52
C ARG A 153 16.45 -9.54 20.32
N PRO A 154 17.10 -8.47 19.82
CA PRO A 154 16.66 -7.82 18.59
C PRO A 154 16.58 -8.80 17.42
N GLN A 155 15.44 -8.81 16.74
CA GLN A 155 15.17 -9.55 15.52
C GLN A 155 14.82 -8.55 14.41
N ALA A 156 15.41 -8.73 13.23
CA ALA A 156 15.13 -7.92 12.05
C ALA A 156 13.77 -8.28 11.45
N TRP A 157 13.00 -7.26 11.07
CA TRP A 157 11.77 -7.38 10.29
C TRP A 157 11.93 -6.66 8.95
N TYR A 158 11.26 -7.16 7.92
CA TYR A 158 11.39 -6.72 6.53
C TYR A 158 9.99 -6.53 5.94
N VAL A 159 9.85 -5.57 5.03
CA VAL A 159 8.61 -5.37 4.28
C VAL A 159 8.42 -6.54 3.30
N SER A 160 7.26 -7.21 3.38
CA SER A 160 6.91 -8.40 2.61
C SER A 160 7.01 -8.15 1.10
N GLY A 161 6.49 -7.02 0.62
CA GLY A 161 6.52 -6.60 -0.78
C GLY A 161 7.93 -6.48 -1.31
N GLU A 162 8.83 -5.82 -0.58
CA GLU A 162 10.25 -5.71 -0.97
C GLU A 162 10.93 -7.08 -1.08
N VAL A 163 10.62 -7.99 -0.14
CA VAL A 163 11.15 -9.36 -0.16
C VAL A 163 10.62 -10.13 -1.37
N ARG A 164 9.31 -10.07 -1.64
CA ARG A 164 8.67 -10.75 -2.78
C ARG A 164 9.18 -10.20 -4.11
N ASP A 165 9.25 -8.89 -4.26
CA ASP A 165 9.72 -8.20 -5.48
C ASP A 165 11.19 -8.56 -5.77
N ALA A 166 12.06 -8.48 -4.75
CA ALA A 166 13.46 -8.83 -4.90
C ALA A 166 13.67 -10.31 -5.23
N LEU A 167 12.84 -11.21 -4.69
CA LEU A 167 12.88 -12.63 -5.04
C LEU A 167 12.41 -12.89 -6.48
N ALA A 168 11.37 -12.19 -6.93
CA ALA A 168 10.86 -12.29 -8.30
C ALA A 168 11.89 -11.80 -9.33
N ALA A 169 12.64 -10.74 -9.01
CA ALA A 169 13.67 -10.16 -9.88
C ALA A 169 14.97 -10.99 -9.99
N ARG A 170 15.07 -12.16 -9.35
CA ARG A 170 16.31 -12.94 -9.30
C ARG A 170 16.70 -13.52 -10.67
N PRO A 171 17.95 -13.32 -11.13
CA PRO A 171 18.48 -14.00 -12.30
C PRO A 171 18.45 -15.53 -12.12
N GLY A 172 17.93 -16.26 -13.11
CA GLY A 172 17.89 -17.73 -13.12
C GLY A 172 16.53 -18.37 -12.77
N ARG A 173 15.45 -17.59 -12.67
CA ARG A 173 14.06 -18.10 -12.59
C ARG A 173 13.38 -18.23 -13.97
N GLY A 174 14.15 -18.17 -15.06
CA GLY A 174 13.73 -18.54 -16.41
C GLY A 174 13.99 -20.03 -16.68
N ALA A 175 13.23 -20.64 -17.58
CA ALA A 175 13.36 -22.05 -17.94
C ALA A 175 14.84 -22.45 -18.11
N ARG A 176 15.23 -23.55 -17.46
CA ARG A 176 16.51 -24.22 -17.66
C ARG A 176 16.66 -24.59 -19.13
N THR A 177 17.27 -23.71 -19.93
CA THR A 177 17.62 -23.98 -21.33
C THR A 177 18.79 -24.96 -21.46
N ASP A 178 19.38 -25.40 -20.34
CA ASP A 178 20.46 -26.37 -20.26
C ASP A 178 20.00 -27.85 -20.32
N LEU A 179 18.69 -28.12 -20.40
CA LEU A 179 18.11 -29.48 -20.47
C LEU A 179 17.45 -29.81 -21.81
N GLN A 180 17.93 -29.24 -22.92
CA GLN A 180 17.71 -29.82 -24.26
C GLN A 180 19.01 -30.46 -24.72
N GLY A 181 19.17 -31.74 -24.37
CA GLY A 181 20.15 -32.67 -24.91
C GLY A 181 19.44 -33.89 -25.46
#